data_AF-A0AAU6T630-F1
#
_entry.id   AF-A0AAU6T630-F1
#
_cell.length_a   1.000
_cell.length_b   1.000
_cell.length_c   1.000
_cell.angle_alpha   90.00
_cell.angle_beta   90.00
_cell.angle_gamma   90.00
#
_symmetry.space_group_name_H-M   'P 1'
#
loop_
_entity.id
_entity.type
_entity.pdbx_description
1 polymer ?
#
loop_
_entity_poly.entity_id
_entity_poly.type
_entity_poly.pdbx_seq_one_letter_code
_entity_poly.pdbx_strand_id
1 'polypeptide(L)'
;MFKKTLLLTTLIACLQPALANEEDPLARPLFLRGEMNNWEAPADQQLVTQQGDLLSVQVALQASHGAYKFKIADEKWKADTTYGQFDPAAKVESDKPVVVKAGWQWSDMKFTPPSDGQYRITLDRRDPQHIQVTVSPAG
;
A
#
# COMPACT_ATOMS: atom_id res chain seq x y z
N MET A 1 -47.97 -8.62 45.91
CA MET A 1 -47.73 -7.30 45.29
C MET A 1 -46.93 -7.51 44.02
N PHE A 2 -47.52 -7.12 42.88
CA PHE A 2 -46.92 -7.06 41.54
C PHE A 2 -45.58 -6.27 41.59
N LYS A 3 -44.55 -6.58 40.80
CA LYS A 3 -44.51 -6.40 39.34
C LYS A 3 -43.44 -7.28 38.68
N LYS A 4 -43.84 -7.94 37.58
CA LYS A 4 -42.98 -8.39 36.48
C LYS A 4 -42.36 -7.16 35.80
N THR A 5 -41.07 -7.21 35.45
CA THR A 5 -40.59 -6.74 34.14
C THR A 5 -39.35 -7.54 33.74
N LEU A 6 -39.56 -8.36 32.72
CA LEU A 6 -38.55 -8.96 31.85
C LEU A 6 -37.95 -7.82 31.00
N LEU A 7 -36.62 -7.70 30.93
CA LEU A 7 -35.98 -6.94 29.86
C LEU A 7 -34.88 -7.80 29.25
N LEU A 8 -35.29 -8.42 28.15
CA LEU A 8 -34.50 -9.12 27.16
C LEU A 8 -33.90 -8.05 26.25
N THR A 9 -32.59 -7.86 26.31
CA THR A 9 -31.80 -7.03 25.37
C THR A 9 -30.40 -7.62 25.38
N THR A 10 -29.76 -8.04 24.30
CA THR A 10 -30.10 -8.07 22.87
C THR A 10 -29.03 -9.00 22.28
N LEU A 11 -29.41 -9.93 21.40
CA LEU A 11 -28.46 -10.52 20.48
C LEU A 11 -27.78 -9.38 19.70
N ILE A 12 -26.45 -9.32 19.72
CA ILE A 12 -25.70 -8.86 18.55
C ILE A 12 -24.84 -10.04 18.13
N ALA A 13 -25.41 -10.80 17.20
CA ALA A 13 -24.71 -11.81 16.44
C ALA A 13 -23.63 -11.13 15.58
N CYS A 14 -22.42 -11.71 15.63
CA CYS A 14 -21.47 -11.85 14.53
C CYS A 14 -21.52 -10.79 13.42
N LEU A 15 -20.74 -9.71 13.57
CA LEU A 15 -20.35 -8.83 12.46
C LEU A 15 -19.06 -8.08 12.86
N GLN A 16 -17.96 -8.82 13.06
CA GLN A 16 -16.65 -8.22 13.33
C GLN A 16 -15.50 -8.54 12.36
N PRO A 17 -15.66 -9.23 11.20
CA PRO A 17 -14.49 -9.39 10.34
C PRO A 17 -14.09 -8.06 9.66
N ALA A 18 -15.00 -7.08 9.49
CA ALA A 18 -14.69 -5.85 8.78
C ALA A 18 -13.89 -4.81 9.60
N LEU A 19 -14.07 -4.75 10.93
CA LEU A 19 -13.35 -3.81 11.78
C LEU A 19 -11.98 -4.32 12.24
N ALA A 20 -11.81 -5.65 12.36
CA ALA A 20 -10.52 -6.23 12.77
C ALA A 20 -9.43 -6.02 11.71
N ASN A 21 -9.78 -6.06 10.42
CA ASN A 21 -8.84 -5.85 9.31
C ASN A 21 -8.31 -4.41 9.23
N GLU A 22 -8.98 -3.42 9.82
CA GLU A 22 -8.50 -2.04 9.84
C GLU A 22 -7.47 -1.77 10.93
N GLU A 23 -7.44 -2.61 11.98
CA GLU A 23 -6.50 -2.48 13.09
C GLU A 23 -5.14 -3.12 12.79
N ASP A 24 -5.12 -4.21 12.01
CA ASP A 24 -3.88 -4.88 11.59
C ASP A 24 -3.25 -4.21 10.35
N PRO A 25 -2.07 -3.56 10.46
CA PRO A 25 -1.39 -2.95 9.32
C PRO A 25 -0.99 -3.95 8.23
N LEU A 26 -0.80 -5.22 8.56
CA LEU A 26 -0.41 -6.24 7.57
C LEU A 26 -1.60 -6.69 6.71
N ALA A 27 -2.82 -6.68 7.27
CA ALA A 27 -4.04 -7.09 6.58
C ALA A 27 -4.73 -5.94 5.81
N ARG A 28 -4.25 -4.70 5.94
CA ARG A 28 -4.85 -3.52 5.32
C ARG A 28 -4.57 -3.50 3.81
N PRO A 29 -5.59 -3.23 2.96
CA PRO A 29 -5.39 -3.01 1.53
C PRO A 29 -4.40 -1.88 1.28
N LEU A 30 -3.38 -2.15 0.47
CA LEU A 30 -2.39 -1.17 0.03
C LEU A 30 -2.56 -0.89 -1.46
N PHE A 31 -2.33 0.34 -1.85
CA PHE A 31 -2.47 0.81 -3.21
C PHE A 31 -1.19 1.50 -3.65
N LEU A 32 -0.85 1.36 -4.94
CA LEU A 32 0.06 2.29 -5.57
C LEU A 32 -0.66 3.62 -5.71
N ARG A 33 -0.10 4.68 -5.13
CA ARG A 33 -0.69 6.03 -5.17
C ARG A 33 0.37 7.02 -5.63
N GLY A 34 0.09 7.80 -6.66
CA GLY A 34 1.04 8.74 -7.20
C GLY A 34 0.50 9.54 -8.37
N GLU A 35 1.39 10.19 -9.10
CA GLU A 35 1.03 11.02 -10.25
C GLU A 35 0.30 10.23 -11.36
N MET A 36 0.54 8.91 -11.48
CA MET A 36 -0.14 8.03 -12.44
C MET A 36 -1.65 7.87 -12.19
N ASN A 37 -2.13 8.15 -10.98
CA ASN A 37 -3.53 7.99 -10.59
C ASN A 37 -4.03 9.13 -9.70
N ASN A 38 -3.45 10.33 -9.86
CA ASN A 38 -3.80 11.53 -9.10
C ASN A 38 -3.79 11.34 -7.57
N TRP A 39 -2.90 10.48 -7.07
CA TRP A 39 -2.79 10.11 -5.65
C TRP A 39 -4.04 9.42 -5.07
N GLU A 40 -4.92 8.90 -5.91
CA GLU A 40 -6.09 8.13 -5.49
C GLU A 40 -5.75 6.67 -5.17
N ALA A 41 -6.71 5.92 -4.65
CA ALA A 41 -6.60 4.49 -4.35
C ALA A 41 -7.58 3.64 -5.20
N PRO A 42 -7.46 3.65 -6.55
CA PRO A 42 -8.38 2.91 -7.38
C PRO A 42 -8.15 1.40 -7.24
N ALA A 43 -9.22 0.62 -7.35
CA ALA A 43 -9.21 -0.82 -7.09
C ALA A 43 -8.25 -1.61 -8.00
N ASP A 44 -8.01 -1.14 -9.22
CA ASP A 44 -7.06 -1.73 -10.17
C ASP A 44 -5.58 -1.44 -9.84
N GLN A 45 -5.32 -0.50 -8.92
CA GLN A 45 -3.98 -0.20 -8.39
C GLN A 45 -3.76 -0.75 -6.97
N GLN A 46 -4.63 -1.65 -6.50
CA GLN A 46 -4.42 -2.37 -5.25
C GLN A 46 -3.29 -3.39 -5.40
N LEU A 47 -2.36 -3.41 -4.45
CA LEU A 47 -1.31 -4.41 -4.37
C LEU A 47 -1.89 -5.77 -3.98
N VAL A 48 -1.44 -6.81 -4.68
CA VAL A 48 -1.86 -8.19 -4.48
C VAL A 48 -0.73 -8.98 -3.84
N THR A 49 -1.05 -9.72 -2.78
CA THR A 49 -0.12 -10.65 -2.13
C THR A 49 0.32 -11.75 -3.09
N GLN A 50 1.64 -11.88 -3.29
CA GLN A 50 2.26 -12.92 -4.11
C GLN A 50 2.67 -14.11 -3.24
N GLN A 51 3.44 -13.85 -2.17
CA GLN A 51 3.90 -14.87 -1.23
C GLN A 51 4.27 -14.24 0.12
N GLY A 52 3.63 -14.68 1.20
CA GLY A 52 3.82 -14.05 2.52
C GLY A 52 3.50 -12.56 2.46
N ASP A 53 4.42 -11.72 2.93
CA ASP A 53 4.31 -10.25 2.86
C ASP A 53 5.05 -9.63 1.65
N LEU A 54 5.16 -10.37 0.56
CA LEU A 54 5.57 -9.85 -0.74
C LEU A 54 4.31 -9.47 -1.54
N LEU A 55 4.09 -8.20 -1.78
CA LEU A 55 2.93 -7.67 -2.50
C LEU A 55 3.36 -7.00 -3.80
N SER A 56 2.54 -7.07 -4.85
CA SER A 56 2.85 -6.38 -6.10
C SER A 56 1.63 -5.88 -6.84
N VAL A 57 1.82 -4.88 -7.69
CA VAL A 57 0.83 -4.33 -8.62
C VAL A 57 1.51 -4.05 -9.96
N GLN A 58 0.75 -4.11 -11.05
CA GLN A 58 1.21 -3.71 -12.38
C GLN A 58 0.55 -2.41 -12.80
N VAL A 59 1.34 -1.53 -13.41
CA VAL A 59 0.89 -0.20 -13.84
C VAL A 59 1.52 0.16 -15.19
N ALA A 60 0.73 0.81 -16.06
CA ALA A 60 1.23 1.38 -17.31
C ALA A 60 1.92 2.72 -17.02
N LEU A 61 3.17 2.87 -17.45
CA LEU A 61 3.91 4.14 -17.33
C LEU A 61 4.42 4.61 -18.68
N GLN A 62 4.52 5.92 -18.85
CA GLN A 62 5.00 6.57 -20.07
C GLN A 62 6.32 7.29 -19.80
N ALA A 63 7.34 7.02 -20.62
CA ALA A 63 8.63 7.71 -20.55
C ALA A 63 8.49 9.21 -20.75
N SER A 64 7.53 9.65 -21.56
CA SER A 64 7.27 11.08 -21.83
C SER A 64 6.79 11.87 -20.60
N HIS A 65 6.26 11.21 -19.57
CA HIS A 65 5.87 11.86 -18.32
C HIS A 65 7.09 12.27 -17.47
N GLY A 66 8.25 11.64 -17.70
CA GLY A 66 9.44 11.82 -16.88
C GLY A 66 9.32 11.08 -15.54
N ALA A 67 9.77 11.71 -14.46
CA ALA A 67 9.77 11.08 -13.14
C ALA A 67 8.36 11.09 -12.54
N TYR A 68 7.79 9.89 -12.32
CA TYR A 68 6.59 9.71 -11.52
C TYR A 68 6.93 9.76 -10.03
N LYS A 69 6.24 10.62 -9.29
CA LYS A 69 6.19 10.54 -7.83
C LYS A 69 5.12 9.56 -7.38
N PHE A 70 5.46 8.74 -6.39
CA PHE A 70 4.51 7.78 -5.83
C PHE A 70 4.85 7.37 -4.39
N LYS A 71 3.87 6.76 -3.75
CA LYS A 71 3.94 6.03 -2.49
C LYS A 71 3.16 4.73 -2.61
N ILE A 72 3.34 3.85 -1.64
CA ILE A 72 2.42 2.75 -1.40
C ILE A 72 1.71 3.04 -0.09
N ALA A 73 0.39 3.13 -0.13
CA ALA A 73 -0.41 3.48 1.04
C ALA A 73 -1.79 2.86 1.01
N ASP A 74 -2.41 2.72 2.17
CA ASP A 74 -3.83 2.43 2.25
C ASP A 74 -4.68 3.63 1.81
N GLU A 75 -5.97 3.38 1.57
CA GLU A 75 -6.93 4.38 1.10
C GLU A 75 -7.01 5.58 2.05
N LYS A 76 -7.01 5.33 3.36
CA LYS A 76 -7.20 6.35 4.40
C LYS A 76 -5.97 7.16 4.67
N TRP A 77 -4.85 6.84 4.03
CA TRP A 77 -3.54 7.34 4.43
C TRP A 77 -3.39 7.13 5.94
N LYS A 78 -3.09 5.91 6.39
CA LYS A 78 -2.62 5.64 7.75
C LYS A 78 -1.08 5.56 7.79
N ALA A 79 -0.51 6.04 8.90
CA ALA A 79 0.93 6.29 9.01
C ALA A 79 1.72 4.98 9.02
N ASP A 80 1.17 3.96 9.67
CA ASP A 80 1.69 2.60 9.79
C ASP A 80 1.65 1.81 8.47
N THR A 81 0.94 2.31 7.46
CA THR A 81 0.82 1.68 6.12
C THR A 81 1.17 2.60 4.96
N THR A 82 1.69 3.80 5.22
CA THR A 82 2.17 4.69 4.15
C THR A 82 3.67 4.60 4.01
N TYR A 83 4.12 3.87 2.98
CA TYR A 83 5.51 3.65 2.66
C TYR A 83 6.04 4.73 1.73
N GLY A 84 7.12 5.37 2.16
CA GLY A 84 7.82 6.40 1.40
C GLY A 84 9.33 6.23 1.46
N GLN A 85 10.01 7.08 0.71
CA GLN A 85 11.46 7.14 0.66
C GLN A 85 12.02 7.64 1.99
N PHE A 86 12.76 6.75 2.66
CA PHE A 86 13.44 7.03 3.93
C PHE A 86 14.77 7.75 3.71
N ASP A 87 15.61 7.21 2.83
CA ASP A 87 16.92 7.78 2.51
C ASP A 87 16.79 8.76 1.33
N PRO A 88 17.04 10.07 1.52
CA PRO A 88 16.94 11.06 0.45
C PRO A 88 17.98 10.88 -0.67
N ALA A 89 19.07 10.14 -0.42
CA ALA A 89 20.09 9.84 -1.43
C ALA A 89 19.71 8.63 -2.31
N ALA A 90 18.80 7.78 -1.84
CA ALA A 90 18.34 6.62 -2.59
C ALA A 90 17.57 7.04 -3.85
N LYS A 91 17.68 6.23 -4.90
CA LYS A 91 16.95 6.41 -6.16
C LYS A 91 16.24 5.12 -6.49
N VAL A 92 14.96 5.21 -6.85
CA VAL A 92 14.25 4.07 -7.41
C VAL A 92 14.67 3.94 -8.86
N GLU A 93 15.46 2.92 -9.13
CA GLU A 93 15.92 2.53 -10.47
C GLU A 93 15.36 1.16 -10.79
N SER A 94 15.23 0.85 -12.08
CA SER A 94 14.71 -0.45 -12.52
C SER A 94 15.50 -1.59 -11.90
N ASP A 95 14.78 -2.58 -11.37
CA ASP A 95 15.29 -3.83 -10.80
C ASP A 95 16.22 -3.66 -9.59
N LYS A 96 16.29 -2.46 -9.01
CA LYS A 96 17.06 -2.19 -7.80
C LYS A 96 16.15 -1.99 -6.59
N PRO A 97 16.28 -2.80 -5.53
CA PRO A 97 15.49 -2.61 -4.33
C PRO A 97 15.93 -1.33 -3.60
N VAL A 98 14.95 -0.58 -3.12
CA VAL A 98 15.14 0.62 -2.30
C VAL A 98 14.48 0.40 -0.95
N VAL A 99 15.22 0.65 0.14
CA VAL A 99 14.67 0.58 1.49
C VAL A 99 13.68 1.72 1.70
N VAL A 100 12.49 1.37 2.16
CA VAL A 100 11.40 2.30 2.48
C VAL A 100 10.99 2.16 3.94
N LYS A 101 10.26 3.15 4.46
CA LYS A 101 9.67 3.08 5.79
C LYS A 101 8.22 3.55 5.77
N ALA A 102 7.44 3.02 6.71
CA ALA A 102 6.10 3.52 6.99
C ALA A 102 6.18 4.84 7.79
N GLY A 103 5.37 5.83 7.43
CA GLY A 103 5.19 7.08 8.17
C GLY A 103 4.96 8.30 7.28
N TRP A 104 4.27 9.31 7.80
CA TRP A 104 3.94 10.55 7.08
C TRP A 104 5.15 11.35 6.63
N GLN A 105 6.19 11.34 7.45
CA GLN A 105 7.37 12.16 7.27
C GLN A 105 8.24 11.72 6.08
N TRP A 106 8.07 10.50 5.57
CA TRP A 106 8.92 9.99 4.50
C TRP A 106 8.50 10.60 3.15
N SER A 107 9.50 10.89 2.32
CA SER A 107 9.28 11.58 1.05
C SER A 107 8.62 10.67 0.01
N ASP A 108 8.10 11.27 -1.05
CA ASP A 108 7.65 10.53 -2.22
C ASP A 108 8.84 9.83 -2.88
N MET A 109 8.63 8.60 -3.32
CA MET A 109 9.57 7.91 -4.19
C MET A 109 9.45 8.49 -5.60
N LYS A 110 10.54 8.43 -6.37
CA LYS A 110 10.59 8.92 -7.75
C LYS A 110 11.14 7.86 -8.68
N PHE A 111 10.40 7.52 -9.72
CA PHE A 111 10.81 6.59 -10.76
C PHE A 111 10.58 7.19 -12.14
N THR A 112 11.61 7.17 -12.99
CA THR A 112 11.50 7.55 -14.41
C THR A 112 11.54 6.26 -15.23
N PRO A 113 10.44 5.85 -15.90
CA PRO A 113 10.46 4.67 -16.74
C PRO A 113 11.40 4.88 -17.94
N PRO A 114 12.32 3.95 -18.23
CA PRO A 114 13.24 4.06 -19.38
C PRO A 114 12.53 4.00 -20.74
N SER A 115 11.34 3.38 -20.80
CA SER A 115 10.48 3.30 -21.97
C SER A 115 9.02 3.21 -21.55
N ASP A 116 8.10 3.49 -22.47
CA ASP A 116 6.68 3.19 -22.27
C ASP A 116 6.50 1.69 -22.05
N GLY A 117 5.58 1.31 -21.14
CA GLY A 117 5.28 -0.11 -20.91
C GLY A 117 4.62 -0.40 -19.58
N GLN A 118 4.44 -1.69 -19.32
CA GLN A 118 3.97 -2.18 -18.04
C GLN A 118 5.14 -2.31 -17.08
N TYR A 119 4.97 -1.81 -15.86
CA TYR A 119 5.92 -1.96 -14.77
C TYR A 119 5.25 -2.65 -13.59
N ARG A 120 5.99 -3.55 -12.95
CA ARG A 120 5.61 -4.16 -11.69
C ARG A 120 6.27 -3.41 -10.55
N ILE A 121 5.45 -2.94 -9.63
CA ILE A 121 5.92 -2.37 -8.37
C ILE A 121 5.71 -3.42 -7.29
N THR A 122 6.78 -3.79 -6.61
CA THR A 122 6.80 -4.82 -5.57
C THR A 122 7.16 -4.19 -4.24
N LEU A 123 6.35 -4.44 -3.21
CA LEU A 123 6.63 -4.14 -1.82
C LEU A 123 6.97 -5.43 -1.10
N ASP A 124 8.18 -5.51 -0.54
CA ASP A 124 8.62 -6.63 0.27
C ASP A 124 8.67 -6.21 1.74
N ARG A 125 7.72 -6.70 2.55
CA ARG A 125 7.69 -6.47 4.01
C ARG A 125 8.08 -7.72 4.80
N ARG A 126 8.62 -8.75 4.14
CA ARG A 126 8.96 -10.03 4.80
C ARG A 126 10.07 -9.87 5.83
N ASP A 127 10.94 -8.87 5.67
CA ASP A 127 11.85 -8.40 6.72
C ASP A 127 11.35 -7.04 7.26
N PRO A 128 10.78 -6.99 8.48
CA PRO A 128 10.27 -5.74 9.06
C PRO A 128 11.37 -4.72 9.38
N GLN A 129 12.65 -5.11 9.42
CA GLN A 129 13.78 -4.18 9.57
C GLN A 129 14.27 -3.61 8.23
N HIS A 130 13.98 -4.30 7.12
CA HIS A 130 14.44 -3.94 5.77
C HIS A 130 13.31 -4.04 4.74
N ILE A 131 12.24 -3.27 4.94
CA ILE A 131 11.15 -3.18 3.98
C ILE A 131 11.67 -2.52 2.70
N GLN A 132 11.38 -3.12 1.55
CA GLN A 132 11.91 -2.68 0.26
C GLN A 132 10.83 -2.48 -0.80
N VAL A 133 11.06 -1.53 -1.68
CA VAL A 133 10.30 -1.36 -2.93
C VAL A 133 11.23 -1.63 -4.11
N THR A 134 10.75 -2.42 -5.07
CA THR A 134 11.42 -2.64 -6.37
C THR A 134 10.45 -2.32 -7.49
N VAL A 135 10.94 -1.64 -8.52
CA VAL A 135 10.19 -1.42 -9.77
C VAL A 135 10.89 -2.19 -10.88
N SER A 136 10.19 -3.07 -11.58
CA SER A 136 10.75 -3.87 -12.68
C SER A 136 9.83 -3.77 -13.91
N PRO A 137 10.34 -3.97 -15.14
CA PRO A 137 9.48 -4.17 -16.30
C PRO A 137 8.55 -5.38 -16.09
N ALA A 138 7.34 -5.34 -16.67
CA ALA A 138 6.32 -6.38 -16.53
C ALA A 138 5.79 -6.94 -17.86
N GLY A 139 6.39 -6.55 -18.98
CA GLY A 139 6.03 -7.00 -20.33
C GLY A 139 6.53 -6.03 -21.38
#